data_AF-A0A8H4UMX1-F1
#
_entry.id   AF-A0A8H4UMX1-F1
#
_cell.length_a   1.000
_cell.length_b   1.000
_cell.length_c   1.000
_cell.angle_alpha   90.00
_cell.angle_beta   90.00
_cell.angle_gamma   90.00
#
_symmetry.space_group_name_H-M   'P 1'
#
loop_
_entity.id
_entity.type
_entity.pdbx_description
1 polymer ?
#
loop_
_entity_poly.entity_id
_entity_poly.type
_entity_poly.pdbx_seq_one_letter_code
_entity_poly.pdbx_strand_id
1 'polypeptide(L)'
;MAMADTASLPIVDYRRLRDTSTKKDELKKLQHALFGIGFLYLINTEVTDTVKQIYDILPGLFAMPSEKKEAVAMVKSPAFVGYTKLGAETTAGATDMREQFDFGTVTKDAWKEGEPMWRRMEGPSEYPDYPGCEPLIRRYLGQMTDLTNEFLGFVGESLELPSDVLNPFLGTMHRLKLVKYPRSSPGSIGVGPHKDSSGLFTFLSQDSVGGLQVLSKSGEWIDAPPIEGSFVINVQQGLEAITGGVCSATTHRVIAPTSTTRYSIPFFQGIDPSLTLTELKSAAAHIVSKVPVSDDTKKRAVDVPSEYLSPVYPCLGDAYLRNRVVSHPDVGQKWYPDLYLKYSKQ
;
A
#
# COMPACT_ATOMS: atom_id res chain seq x y z
N MET A 1 -13.71 37.59 2.43
CA MET A 1 -12.68 36.62 2.04
C MET A 1 -12.60 35.59 3.14
N ALA A 2 -13.27 34.44 2.98
CA ALA A 2 -13.12 33.33 3.91
C ALA A 2 -11.75 32.70 3.65
N MET A 3 -10.94 32.53 4.69
CA MET A 3 -9.70 31.74 4.59
C MET A 3 -10.09 30.32 4.15
N ALA A 4 -9.41 29.81 3.12
CA ALA A 4 -9.53 28.42 2.73
C ALA A 4 -9.02 27.57 3.90
N ASP A 5 -9.93 26.87 4.58
CA ASP A 5 -9.60 25.87 5.58
C ASP A 5 -8.94 24.70 4.85
N THR A 6 -7.62 24.71 4.74
CA THR A 6 -6.84 23.63 4.15
C THR A 6 -6.96 22.43 5.07
N ALA A 7 -7.93 21.55 4.82
CA ALA A 7 -8.17 20.36 5.63
C ALA A 7 -6.89 19.48 5.66
N SER A 8 -6.10 19.61 6.74
CA SER A 8 -4.95 18.76 6.99
C SER A 8 -5.42 17.34 7.31
N LEU A 9 -4.70 16.32 6.83
CA LEU A 9 -5.01 14.92 7.19
C LEU A 9 -4.94 14.74 8.72
N PRO A 10 -5.83 13.94 9.33
CA PRO A 10 -5.81 13.65 10.76
C PRO A 10 -4.45 13.07 11.21
N ILE A 11 -4.03 13.42 12.42
CA ILE A 11 -2.83 12.88 13.05
C ILE A 11 -3.26 11.98 14.21
N VAL A 12 -2.80 10.73 14.19
CA VAL A 12 -3.01 9.72 15.21
C VAL A 12 -1.66 9.39 15.86
N ASP A 13 -1.64 9.35 17.18
CA ASP A 13 -0.45 9.05 17.97
C ASP A 13 -0.43 7.57 18.40
N TYR A 14 0.56 6.83 17.92
CA TYR A 14 0.69 5.40 18.20
C TYR A 14 0.91 5.09 19.69
N ARG A 15 1.63 5.93 20.43
CA ARG A 15 1.84 5.73 21.87
C ARG A 15 0.55 5.95 22.65
N ARG A 16 -0.26 6.91 22.23
CA ARG A 16 -1.57 7.18 22.85
C ARG A 16 -2.57 6.06 22.60
N LEU A 17 -2.47 5.31 21.50
CA LEU A 17 -3.25 4.08 21.27
C LEU A 17 -2.85 2.94 22.23
N ARG A 18 -1.61 2.93 22.72
CA ARG A 18 -1.08 1.91 23.65
C ARG A 18 -1.28 2.27 25.13
N ASP A 19 -1.48 3.54 25.45
CA ASP A 19 -1.73 4.02 26.82
C ASP A 19 -3.23 3.97 27.14
N THR A 20 -3.59 3.16 28.15
CA THR A 20 -4.98 2.94 28.58
C THR A 20 -5.72 4.23 28.98
N SER A 21 -5.00 5.23 29.49
CA SER A 21 -5.58 6.51 29.90
C SER A 21 -5.96 7.40 28.72
N THR A 22 -5.30 7.23 27.56
CA THR A 22 -5.53 8.05 26.35
C THR A 22 -6.17 7.30 25.20
N LYS A 23 -6.13 5.97 25.22
CA LYS A 23 -6.54 5.08 24.12
C LYS A 23 -7.93 5.38 23.60
N LYS A 24 -8.90 5.57 24.49
CA LYS A 24 -10.29 5.84 24.11
C LYS A 24 -10.44 7.06 23.22
N ASP A 25 -9.77 8.16 23.54
CA ASP A 25 -9.86 9.39 22.76
C ASP A 25 -9.08 9.29 21.46
N GLU A 26 -7.97 8.57 21.46
CA GLU A 26 -7.16 8.36 20.25
C GLU A 26 -7.84 7.40 19.26
N LEU A 27 -8.55 6.37 19.74
CA LEU A 27 -9.40 5.50 18.92
C LEU A 27 -10.52 6.28 18.22
N LYS A 28 -11.10 7.30 18.84
CA LYS A 28 -12.09 8.17 18.20
C LYS A 28 -11.50 8.97 17.05
N LYS A 29 -10.26 9.47 17.19
CA LYS A 29 -9.56 10.15 16.09
C LYS A 29 -9.26 9.19 14.95
N LEU A 30 -8.83 7.97 15.27
CA LEU A 30 -8.61 6.92 14.28
C LEU A 30 -9.90 6.60 13.53
N GLN A 31 -11.01 6.36 14.23
CA GLN A 31 -12.32 6.13 13.64
C GLN A 31 -12.73 7.28 12.70
N HIS A 32 -12.60 8.53 13.16
CA HIS A 32 -12.91 9.70 12.33
C HIS A 32 -12.07 9.76 11.05
N ALA A 33 -10.77 9.46 11.16
CA ALA A 33 -9.89 9.44 10.00
C ALA A 33 -10.28 8.35 8.98
N LEU A 34 -10.61 7.15 9.45
CA LEU A 34 -11.03 6.02 8.62
C LEU A 34 -12.35 6.29 7.87
N PHE A 35 -13.34 6.89 8.55
CA PHE A 35 -14.66 7.16 7.96
C PHE A 35 -14.69 8.42 7.08
N GLY A 36 -13.92 9.43 7.47
CA GLY A 36 -13.88 10.72 6.80
C GLY A 36 -13.08 10.67 5.51
N ILE A 37 -11.77 10.37 5.61
CA ILE A 37 -10.85 10.48 4.47
C ILE A 37 -10.29 9.12 4.08
N GLY A 38 -10.10 8.18 5.00
CA GLY A 38 -9.35 6.95 4.73
C GLY A 38 -7.84 7.18 4.60
N PHE A 39 -7.36 8.33 5.08
CA PHE A 39 -5.96 8.72 5.18
C PHE A 39 -5.70 9.38 6.54
N LEU A 40 -4.52 9.15 7.11
CA LEU A 40 -4.04 9.80 8.35
C LEU A 40 -2.50 9.80 8.41
N TYR A 41 -1.94 10.63 9.28
CA TYR A 41 -0.57 10.45 9.77
C TYR A 41 -0.57 9.60 11.04
N LEU A 42 0.34 8.65 11.13
CA LEU A 42 0.68 7.93 12.35
C LEU A 42 2.06 8.39 12.83
N ILE A 43 2.11 8.93 14.05
CA ILE A 43 3.36 9.44 14.67
C ILE A 43 3.78 8.58 15.86
N ASN A 44 5.00 8.82 16.35
CA ASN A 44 5.55 8.22 17.57
C ASN A 44 5.64 6.68 17.52
N THR A 45 5.91 6.13 16.34
CA THR A 45 6.15 4.69 16.13
C THR A 45 7.56 4.28 16.55
N GLU A 46 7.80 2.99 16.78
CA GLU A 46 9.14 2.49 17.18
C GLU A 46 10.07 2.18 15.99
N VAL A 47 9.64 2.43 14.75
CA VAL A 47 10.35 2.03 13.52
C VAL A 47 11.22 3.17 12.95
N THR A 48 11.14 4.38 13.51
CA THR A 48 11.77 5.60 12.98
C THR A 48 13.27 5.46 12.72
N ASP A 49 14.03 4.81 13.62
CA ASP A 49 15.48 4.64 13.46
C ASP A 49 15.85 3.76 12.27
N THR A 50 15.08 2.69 12.01
CA THR A 50 15.30 1.81 10.87
C THR A 50 14.90 2.51 9.57
N VAL A 51 13.81 3.29 9.57
CA VAL A 51 13.41 4.12 8.43
C VAL A 51 14.53 5.09 8.04
N LYS A 52 15.13 5.78 9.02
CA LYS A 52 16.26 6.68 8.79
C LYS A 52 17.46 5.95 8.17
N GLN A 53 17.83 4.80 8.70
CA GLN A 53 18.92 3.98 8.15
C GLN A 53 18.64 3.53 6.70
N ILE A 54 17.37 3.26 6.35
CA ILE A 54 17.02 2.97 4.95
C ILE A 54 17.23 4.21 4.10
N TYR A 55 16.71 5.38 4.49
CA TYR A 55 16.93 6.63 3.74
C TYR A 55 18.41 6.93 3.53
N ASP A 56 19.26 6.69 4.52
CA ASP A 56 20.71 6.91 4.43
C ASP A 56 21.37 6.09 3.31
N ILE A 57 20.86 4.87 3.02
CA ILE A 57 21.41 4.02 1.96
C ILE A 57 20.76 4.24 0.59
N LEU A 58 19.56 4.83 0.51
CA LEU A 58 18.81 4.94 -0.75
C LEU A 58 19.61 5.63 -1.88
N PRO A 59 20.29 6.77 -1.66
CA PRO A 59 21.08 7.41 -2.72
C PRO A 59 22.16 6.49 -3.29
N GLY A 60 22.91 5.81 -2.41
CA GLY A 60 23.96 4.87 -2.81
C GLY A 60 23.40 3.62 -3.50
N LEU A 61 22.32 3.08 -2.97
CA LEU A 61 21.63 1.91 -3.51
C LEU A 61 21.14 2.16 -4.95
N PHE A 62 20.48 3.30 -5.19
CA PHE A 62 20.00 3.64 -6.54
C PHE A 62 21.11 4.12 -7.49
N ALA A 63 22.27 4.52 -6.96
CA ALA A 63 23.46 4.88 -7.74
C ALA A 63 24.33 3.68 -8.14
N MET A 64 24.01 2.47 -7.70
CA MET A 64 24.71 1.25 -8.11
C MET A 64 24.75 1.11 -9.65
N PRO A 65 25.78 0.46 -10.21
CA PRO A 65 25.83 0.12 -11.63
C PRO A 65 24.56 -0.62 -12.08
N SER A 66 24.04 -0.29 -13.25
CA SER A 66 22.80 -0.88 -13.78
C SER A 66 22.84 -2.41 -13.78
N GLU A 67 23.98 -3.00 -14.16
CA GLU A 67 24.21 -4.45 -14.14
C GLU A 67 23.94 -5.08 -12.77
N LYS A 68 24.36 -4.43 -11.68
CA LYS A 68 24.12 -4.92 -10.32
C LYS A 68 22.65 -4.79 -9.90
N LYS A 69 21.96 -3.72 -10.32
CA LYS A 69 20.51 -3.55 -10.06
C LYS A 69 19.69 -4.55 -10.88
N GLU A 70 20.07 -4.77 -12.13
CA GLU A 70 19.44 -5.72 -13.04
C GLU A 70 19.73 -7.19 -12.67
N ALA A 71 20.79 -7.46 -11.89
CA ALA A 71 21.04 -8.77 -11.30
C ALA A 71 19.79 -9.27 -10.53
N VAL A 72 19.09 -8.36 -9.85
CA VAL A 72 17.87 -8.62 -9.06
C VAL A 72 16.60 -8.07 -9.73
N ALA A 73 16.58 -7.93 -11.06
CA ALA A 73 15.43 -7.40 -11.80
C ALA A 73 14.13 -8.18 -11.53
N MET A 74 13.00 -7.47 -11.44
CA MET A 74 11.69 -8.05 -11.15
C MET A 74 11.27 -9.13 -12.17
N VAL A 75 11.64 -8.97 -13.44
CA VAL A 75 11.42 -9.99 -14.50
C VAL A 75 12.08 -11.35 -14.19
N LYS A 76 12.99 -11.43 -13.21
CA LYS A 76 13.59 -12.70 -12.75
C LYS A 76 12.80 -13.36 -11.63
N SER A 77 11.76 -12.72 -11.10
CA SER A 77 10.92 -13.26 -10.03
C SER A 77 9.48 -13.44 -10.51
N PRO A 78 8.90 -14.66 -10.40
CA PRO A 78 7.47 -14.84 -10.64
C PRO A 78 6.61 -14.18 -9.56
N ALA A 79 7.20 -13.76 -8.42
CA ALA A 79 6.51 -13.16 -7.29
C ALA A 79 6.32 -11.64 -7.40
N PHE A 80 6.71 -11.03 -8.54
CA PHE A 80 6.65 -9.59 -8.79
C PHE A 80 7.39 -8.79 -7.69
N VAL A 81 8.57 -9.26 -7.30
CA VAL A 81 9.53 -8.60 -6.40
C VAL A 81 10.88 -8.47 -7.11
N GLY A 82 11.67 -7.48 -6.74
CA GLY A 82 12.95 -7.15 -7.37
C GLY A 82 12.99 -5.73 -7.93
N TYR A 83 14.01 -5.44 -8.72
CA TYR A 83 14.28 -4.12 -9.28
C TYR A 83 13.43 -3.83 -10.53
N THR A 84 12.85 -2.64 -10.60
CA THR A 84 12.17 -2.09 -11.78
C THR A 84 12.84 -0.79 -12.19
N LYS A 85 13.30 -0.74 -13.45
CA LYS A 85 13.96 0.43 -14.04
C LYS A 85 12.99 1.60 -14.21
N LEU A 86 13.56 2.80 -14.32
CA LEU A 86 12.79 4.03 -14.56
C LEU A 86 11.86 3.89 -15.78
N GLY A 87 10.57 4.18 -15.59
CA GLY A 87 9.58 4.16 -16.67
C GLY A 87 9.16 2.77 -17.14
N ALA A 88 9.40 1.71 -16.36
CA ALA A 88 9.01 0.34 -16.73
C ALA A 88 7.68 -0.13 -16.12
N GLU A 89 7.08 0.61 -15.19
CA GLU A 89 5.76 0.29 -14.61
C GLU A 89 4.69 1.21 -15.19
N THR A 90 3.47 0.68 -15.32
CA THR A 90 2.31 1.40 -15.84
C THR A 90 1.19 1.39 -14.81
N THR A 91 0.71 2.57 -14.40
CA THR A 91 -0.45 2.74 -13.52
C THR A 91 -1.59 3.41 -14.29
N ALA A 92 -2.77 2.80 -14.29
CA ALA A 92 -3.96 3.29 -15.01
C ALA A 92 -3.70 3.63 -16.50
N GLY A 93 -2.83 2.87 -17.16
CA GLY A 93 -2.48 3.05 -18.58
C GLY A 93 -1.41 4.11 -18.87
N ALA A 94 -0.84 4.78 -17.86
CA ALA A 94 0.24 5.74 -18.01
C ALA A 94 1.54 5.22 -17.37
N THR A 95 2.69 5.52 -18.00
CA THR A 95 4.01 5.14 -17.50
C THR A 95 4.37 5.94 -16.24
N ASP A 96 4.78 5.23 -15.18
CA ASP A 96 5.22 5.84 -13.93
C ASP A 96 6.69 6.29 -14.04
N MET A 97 6.96 7.56 -13.70
CA MET A 97 8.30 8.13 -13.74
C MET A 97 9.07 7.87 -12.44
N ARG A 98 9.24 6.58 -12.11
CA ARG A 98 9.96 6.12 -10.91
C ARG A 98 10.85 4.92 -11.18
N GLU A 99 11.91 4.81 -10.39
CA GLU A 99 12.81 3.65 -10.27
C GLU A 99 12.56 3.01 -8.90
N GLN A 100 12.51 1.68 -8.79
CA GLN A 100 12.16 1.05 -7.51
C GLN A 100 12.77 -0.34 -7.29
N PHE A 101 12.82 -0.73 -6.02
CA PHE A 101 13.03 -2.11 -5.57
C PHE A 101 11.82 -2.58 -4.78
N ASP A 102 11.24 -3.71 -5.18
CA ASP A 102 10.13 -4.37 -4.51
C ASP A 102 10.64 -5.54 -3.67
N PHE A 103 10.16 -5.66 -2.44
CA PHE A 103 10.42 -6.77 -1.54
C PHE A 103 9.11 -7.29 -0.96
N GLY A 104 9.14 -8.49 -0.41
CA GLY A 104 8.07 -9.02 0.42
C GLY A 104 8.59 -9.69 1.68
N THR A 105 7.69 -9.85 2.64
CA THR A 105 7.97 -10.66 3.84
C THR A 105 8.29 -12.10 3.43
N VAL A 106 9.10 -12.77 4.25
CA VAL A 106 9.67 -14.08 3.93
C VAL A 106 8.58 -15.13 3.85
N THR A 107 8.27 -15.61 2.65
CA THR A 107 7.52 -16.86 2.46
C THR A 107 8.52 -17.98 2.26
N LYS A 108 8.42 -19.03 3.10
CA LYS A 108 9.32 -20.20 3.05
C LYS A 108 8.84 -21.27 2.06
N ASP A 109 7.58 -21.18 1.64
CA ASP A 109 6.97 -22.15 0.75
C ASP A 109 7.05 -21.64 -0.69
N ALA A 110 7.82 -22.35 -1.51
CA ALA A 110 7.74 -22.18 -2.95
C ALA A 110 6.41 -22.74 -3.45
N TRP A 111 5.78 -22.04 -4.38
CA TRP A 111 4.64 -22.55 -5.15
C TRP A 111 4.96 -23.91 -5.76
N LYS A 112 4.00 -24.84 -5.70
CA LYS A 112 4.10 -26.19 -6.25
C LYS A 112 3.11 -26.39 -7.37
N GLU A 113 3.48 -27.24 -8.33
CA GLU A 113 2.59 -27.65 -9.42
C GLU A 113 1.27 -28.19 -8.84
N GLY A 114 0.14 -27.70 -9.38
CA GLY A 114 -1.21 -28.01 -8.89
C GLY A 114 -1.78 -27.04 -7.86
N GLU A 115 -0.97 -26.14 -7.27
CA GLU A 115 -1.50 -25.04 -6.46
C GLU A 115 -2.07 -23.91 -7.35
N PRO A 116 -3.03 -23.12 -6.84
CA PRO A 116 -3.57 -21.97 -7.56
C PRO A 116 -2.46 -21.03 -8.05
N MET A 117 -2.55 -20.55 -9.30
CA MET A 117 -1.48 -19.74 -9.92
C MET A 117 -1.14 -18.46 -9.14
N TRP A 118 -2.12 -17.86 -8.46
CA TRP A 118 -1.91 -16.65 -7.68
C TRP A 118 -0.97 -16.86 -6.49
N ARG A 119 -0.84 -18.09 -5.95
CA ARG A 119 0.11 -18.43 -4.87
C ARG A 119 1.55 -18.17 -5.29
N ARG A 120 1.85 -18.24 -6.59
CA ARG A 120 3.18 -17.95 -7.14
C ARG A 120 3.60 -16.49 -6.96
N MET A 121 2.65 -15.60 -6.63
CA MET A 121 2.95 -14.22 -6.20
C MET A 121 3.57 -14.14 -4.80
N GLU A 122 3.45 -15.19 -3.98
CA GLU A 122 4.01 -15.31 -2.63
C GLU A 122 5.36 -16.03 -2.70
N GLY A 123 6.44 -15.29 -2.94
CA GLY A 123 7.77 -15.87 -3.15
C GLY A 123 8.91 -15.06 -2.53
N PRO A 124 10.13 -15.64 -2.52
CA PRO A 124 11.30 -15.01 -1.91
C PRO A 124 11.67 -13.72 -2.64
N SER A 125 12.22 -12.78 -1.87
CA SER A 125 12.83 -11.56 -2.41
C SER A 125 14.30 -11.76 -2.68
N GLU A 126 14.76 -11.25 -3.82
CA GLU A 126 16.17 -11.10 -4.15
C GLU A 126 16.65 -9.73 -3.65
N TYR A 127 17.84 -9.66 -3.08
CA TYR A 127 18.39 -8.44 -2.50
C TYR A 127 19.58 -7.92 -3.30
N PRO A 128 19.65 -6.61 -3.59
CA PRO A 128 20.79 -6.05 -4.30
C PRO A 128 22.08 -6.20 -3.47
N ASP A 129 23.19 -6.45 -4.16
CA ASP A 129 24.54 -6.53 -3.59
C ASP A 129 25.04 -5.14 -3.17
N TYR A 130 24.47 -4.64 -2.07
CA TYR A 130 24.79 -3.37 -1.43
C TYR A 130 25.06 -3.61 0.06
N PRO A 131 26.15 -3.05 0.64
CA PRO A 131 26.54 -3.32 2.02
C PRO A 131 25.40 -3.13 3.03
N GLY A 132 25.08 -4.19 3.78
CA GLY A 132 24.06 -4.16 4.83
C GLY A 132 22.61 -4.06 4.35
N CYS A 133 22.34 -4.05 3.04
CA CYS A 133 20.99 -3.85 2.50
C CYS A 133 20.03 -4.97 2.92
N GLU A 134 20.36 -6.23 2.65
CA GLU A 134 19.49 -7.37 2.99
C GLU A 134 19.11 -7.42 4.48
N PRO A 135 20.04 -7.44 5.45
CA PRO A 135 19.68 -7.50 6.86
C PRO A 135 18.87 -6.28 7.32
N LEU A 136 19.15 -5.08 6.77
CA LEU A 136 18.40 -3.87 7.08
C LEU A 136 16.94 -3.97 6.60
N ILE A 137 16.72 -4.41 5.36
CA ILE A 137 15.38 -4.56 4.79
C ILE A 137 14.59 -5.66 5.49
N ARG A 138 15.22 -6.80 5.81
CA ARG A 138 14.57 -7.86 6.59
C ARG A 138 14.15 -7.38 7.99
N ARG A 139 15.00 -6.62 8.67
CA ARG A 139 14.68 -6.01 9.97
C ARG A 139 13.49 -5.06 9.85
N TYR A 140 13.49 -4.19 8.85
CA TYR A 140 12.39 -3.25 8.62
C TYR A 140 11.07 -3.97 8.31
N LEU A 141 11.09 -4.98 7.45
CA LEU A 141 9.92 -5.80 7.16
C LEU A 141 9.35 -6.44 8.43
N GLY A 142 10.19 -7.00 9.30
CA GLY A 142 9.75 -7.55 10.59
C GLY A 142 9.12 -6.50 11.50
N GLN A 143 9.78 -5.35 11.69
CA GLN A 143 9.25 -4.26 12.51
C GLN A 143 7.92 -3.71 11.98
N MET A 144 7.77 -3.61 10.65
CA MET A 144 6.52 -3.20 10.02
C MET A 144 5.43 -4.27 10.16
N THR A 145 5.76 -5.56 10.06
CA THR A 145 4.79 -6.63 10.35
C THR A 145 4.22 -6.48 11.74
N ASP A 146 5.06 -6.31 12.76
CA ASP A 146 4.63 -6.15 14.15
C ASP A 146 3.75 -4.90 14.33
N LEU A 147 4.22 -3.75 13.83
CA LEU A 147 3.50 -2.48 13.92
C LEU A 147 2.14 -2.53 13.21
N THR A 148 2.08 -3.05 11.99
CA THR A 148 0.84 -3.05 11.19
C THR A 148 -0.18 -4.04 11.76
N ASN A 149 0.25 -5.16 12.35
CA ASN A 149 -0.63 -6.10 13.03
C ASN A 149 -1.22 -5.52 14.32
N GLU A 150 -0.42 -4.83 15.14
CA GLU A 150 -0.97 -4.14 16.32
C GLU A 150 -1.91 -2.99 15.92
N PHE A 151 -1.55 -2.23 14.87
CA PHE A 151 -2.41 -1.17 14.33
C PHE A 151 -3.76 -1.71 13.85
N LEU A 152 -3.78 -2.89 13.21
CA LEU A 152 -5.02 -3.55 12.80
C LEU A 152 -5.94 -3.86 14.01
N GLY A 153 -5.35 -4.17 15.15
CA GLY A 153 -6.04 -4.31 16.43
C GLY A 153 -6.77 -3.04 16.86
N PHE A 154 -6.08 -1.90 16.81
CA PHE A 154 -6.67 -0.60 17.11
C PHE A 154 -7.76 -0.21 16.11
N VAL A 155 -7.64 -0.63 14.85
CA VAL A 155 -8.71 -0.43 13.86
C VAL A 155 -9.97 -1.18 14.30
N GLY A 156 -9.86 -2.48 14.64
CA GLY A 156 -10.98 -3.26 15.18
C GLY A 156 -11.65 -2.58 16.38
N GLU A 157 -10.85 -2.13 17.36
CA GLU A 157 -11.36 -1.43 18.54
C GLU A 157 -12.01 -0.07 18.19
N SER A 158 -11.45 0.68 17.23
CA SER A 158 -12.02 1.96 16.78
C SER A 158 -13.37 1.79 16.08
N LEU A 159 -13.66 0.59 15.59
CA LEU A 159 -14.95 0.21 15.02
C LEU A 159 -15.94 -0.34 16.06
N GLU A 160 -15.57 -0.29 17.35
CA GLU A 160 -16.32 -0.91 18.46
C GLU A 160 -16.46 -2.44 18.33
N LEU A 161 -15.48 -3.06 17.68
CA LEU A 161 -15.38 -4.51 17.49
C LEU A 161 -14.24 -5.11 18.33
N PRO A 162 -14.21 -6.44 18.51
CA PRO A 162 -13.03 -7.11 19.07
C PRO A 162 -11.76 -6.75 18.29
N SER A 163 -10.64 -6.57 19.00
CA SER A 163 -9.36 -6.18 18.39
C SER A 163 -8.87 -7.18 17.34
N ASP A 164 -9.23 -8.46 17.46
CA ASP A 164 -8.81 -9.51 16.54
C ASP A 164 -9.77 -9.75 15.36
N VAL A 165 -10.86 -8.98 15.24
CA VAL A 165 -11.91 -9.20 14.23
C VAL A 165 -11.39 -9.17 12.79
N LEU A 166 -10.30 -8.43 12.54
CA LEU A 166 -9.70 -8.29 11.22
C LEU A 166 -8.54 -9.28 10.96
N ASN A 167 -8.04 -9.96 11.99
CA ASN A 167 -6.90 -10.88 11.88
C ASN A 167 -7.14 -12.03 10.88
N PRO A 168 -8.35 -12.63 10.78
CA PRO A 168 -8.61 -13.69 9.81
C PRO A 168 -8.41 -13.27 8.35
N PHE A 169 -8.39 -11.97 8.04
CA PHE A 169 -8.19 -11.46 6.68
C PHE A 169 -6.73 -11.13 6.37
N LEU A 170 -5.79 -11.30 7.31
CA LEU A 170 -4.38 -10.98 7.08
C LEU A 170 -3.75 -11.95 6.07
N GLY A 171 -3.08 -11.38 5.07
CA GLY A 171 -2.31 -12.15 4.10
C GLY A 171 -0.95 -12.58 4.65
N THR A 172 -0.38 -13.63 4.07
CA THR A 172 0.92 -14.17 4.51
C THR A 172 2.12 -13.34 4.04
N MET A 173 1.95 -12.61 2.92
CA MET A 173 2.97 -11.75 2.35
C MET A 173 2.55 -10.29 2.44
N HIS A 174 3.33 -9.48 3.16
CA HIS A 174 3.31 -8.02 3.03
C HIS A 174 4.35 -7.59 2.01
N ARG A 175 4.14 -6.43 1.38
CA ARG A 175 5.05 -5.92 0.36
C ARG A 175 5.69 -4.61 0.79
N LEU A 176 6.88 -4.36 0.30
CA LEU A 176 7.64 -3.14 0.53
C LEU A 176 8.16 -2.65 -0.80
N LYS A 177 8.11 -1.33 -1.03
CA LYS A 177 8.89 -0.71 -2.09
C LYS A 177 9.88 0.28 -1.51
N LEU A 178 11.07 0.36 -2.11
CA LEU A 178 11.95 1.51 -2.04
C LEU A 178 11.82 2.23 -3.36
N VAL A 179 11.44 3.50 -3.36
CA VAL A 179 11.08 4.21 -4.59
C VAL A 179 11.87 5.49 -4.71
N LYS A 180 12.39 5.73 -5.92
CA LYS A 180 13.09 6.95 -6.31
C LYS A 180 12.34 7.64 -7.45
N TYR A 181 12.04 8.91 -7.24
CA TYR A 181 11.47 9.81 -8.24
C TYR A 181 12.53 10.84 -8.63
N PRO A 182 13.03 10.82 -9.88
CA PRO A 182 13.95 11.85 -10.35
C PRO A 182 13.27 13.21 -10.43
N ARG A 183 14.08 14.28 -10.45
CA ARG A 183 13.61 15.63 -10.74
C ARG A 183 12.97 15.65 -12.13
N SER A 184 11.79 16.24 -12.22
CA SER A 184 10.98 16.34 -13.43
C SER A 184 10.53 17.78 -13.71
N SER A 185 9.97 18.01 -14.90
CA SER A 185 9.39 19.30 -15.24
C SER A 185 8.12 19.59 -14.40
N PRO A 186 7.81 20.86 -14.11
CA PRO A 186 6.57 21.23 -13.42
C PRO A 186 5.33 20.65 -14.10
N GLY A 187 4.39 20.16 -13.29
CA GLY A 187 3.16 19.50 -13.78
C GLY A 187 3.31 18.03 -14.14
N SER A 188 4.53 17.47 -14.07
CA SER A 188 4.74 16.04 -14.28
C SER A 188 4.10 15.20 -13.18
N ILE A 189 3.48 14.09 -13.56
CA ILE A 189 2.90 13.10 -12.66
C ILE A 189 3.95 12.01 -12.41
N GLY A 190 4.25 11.74 -11.14
CA GLY A 190 5.10 10.63 -10.74
C GLY A 190 4.33 9.31 -10.75
N VAL A 191 3.12 9.32 -10.20
CA VAL A 191 2.16 8.20 -10.24
C VAL A 191 0.76 8.78 -10.43
N GLY A 192 0.00 8.23 -11.38
CA GLY A 192 -1.35 8.67 -11.68
C GLY A 192 -2.35 8.48 -10.53
N PRO A 193 -3.55 9.09 -10.60
CA PRO A 193 -4.65 8.82 -9.67
C PRO A 193 -4.99 7.32 -9.61
N HIS A 194 -4.92 6.72 -8.43
CA HIS A 194 -5.25 5.31 -8.20
C HIS A 194 -5.71 5.07 -6.76
N LYS A 195 -6.30 3.90 -6.50
CA LYS A 195 -6.49 3.33 -5.16
C LYS A 195 -5.53 2.15 -5.01
N ASP A 196 -4.92 2.00 -3.83
CA ASP A 196 -4.15 0.81 -3.51
C ASP A 196 -5.10 -0.39 -3.33
N SER A 197 -4.77 -1.50 -3.95
CA SER A 197 -5.81 -2.39 -4.44
C SER A 197 -5.81 -3.81 -3.87
N SER A 198 -4.77 -4.21 -3.12
CA SER A 198 -4.50 -5.64 -2.83
C SER A 198 -4.10 -5.92 -1.38
N GLY A 199 -4.46 -5.04 -0.46
CA GLY A 199 -4.09 -5.14 0.95
C GLY A 199 -5.14 -4.54 1.86
N LEU A 200 -4.78 -4.38 3.13
CA LEU A 200 -5.60 -3.73 4.16
C LEU A 200 -5.23 -2.25 4.29
N PHE A 201 -3.94 -1.97 4.46
CA PHE A 201 -3.39 -0.64 4.66
C PHE A 201 -2.06 -0.46 3.93
N THR A 202 -1.81 0.75 3.46
CA THR A 202 -0.47 1.21 3.07
C THR A 202 0.09 2.10 4.17
N PHE A 203 1.35 1.91 4.52
CA PHE A 203 2.13 2.73 5.44
C PHE A 203 3.28 3.35 4.65
N LEU A 204 3.16 4.64 4.33
CA LEU A 204 4.11 5.38 3.52
C LEU A 204 5.01 6.22 4.42
N SER A 205 6.31 5.96 4.40
CA SER A 205 7.29 6.96 4.82
C SER A 205 7.67 7.85 3.64
N GLN A 206 7.75 9.16 3.90
CA GLN A 206 8.16 10.19 2.95
C GLN A 206 9.47 10.84 3.40
N ASP A 207 10.31 11.20 2.44
CA ASP A 207 11.38 12.17 2.67
C ASP A 207 10.82 13.61 2.79
N SER A 208 11.69 14.61 2.89
CA SER A 208 11.28 16.01 3.02
C SER A 208 10.76 16.67 1.73
N VAL A 209 10.70 15.98 0.59
CA VAL A 209 10.36 16.59 -0.71
C VAL A 209 8.84 16.68 -0.93
N GLY A 210 8.07 15.72 -0.40
CA GLY A 210 6.60 15.72 -0.53
C GLY A 210 6.09 15.26 -1.89
N GLY A 211 4.89 15.71 -2.28
CA GLY A 211 4.28 15.41 -3.59
C GLY A 211 3.13 14.40 -3.59
N LEU A 212 2.84 13.75 -2.46
CA LEU A 212 1.62 12.94 -2.32
C LEU A 212 0.39 13.85 -2.24
N GLN A 213 -0.65 13.52 -3.01
CA GLN A 213 -1.94 14.19 -2.96
C GLN A 213 -3.08 13.18 -2.82
N VAL A 214 -4.07 13.52 -2.01
CA VAL A 214 -5.22 12.69 -1.65
C VAL A 214 -6.49 13.34 -2.19
N LEU A 215 -7.37 12.58 -2.84
CA LEU A 215 -8.62 13.11 -3.36
C LEU A 215 -9.70 13.12 -2.25
N SER A 216 -10.14 14.31 -1.87
CA SER A 216 -11.20 14.50 -0.88
C SER A 216 -12.56 14.01 -1.38
N LYS A 217 -13.54 13.89 -0.46
CA LYS A 217 -14.94 13.63 -0.84
C LYS A 217 -15.54 14.74 -1.72
N SER A 218 -15.08 15.99 -1.59
CA SER A 218 -15.50 17.12 -2.44
C SER A 218 -14.92 17.07 -3.86
N GLY A 219 -13.99 16.16 -4.14
CA GLY A 219 -13.29 16.07 -5.43
C GLY A 219 -12.07 16.99 -5.52
N GLU A 220 -11.61 17.54 -4.40
CA GLU A 220 -10.43 18.40 -4.33
C GLU A 220 -9.19 17.60 -3.93
N TRP A 221 -8.04 17.94 -4.51
CA TRP A 221 -6.77 17.35 -4.12
C TRP A 221 -6.23 18.03 -2.87
N ILE A 222 -5.99 17.24 -1.83
CA ILE A 222 -5.39 17.64 -0.55
C ILE A 222 -3.92 17.20 -0.57
N ASP A 223 -3.00 18.12 -0.31
CA ASP A 223 -1.59 17.79 -0.14
C ASP A 223 -1.34 17.01 1.16
N ALA A 224 -0.49 15.99 1.09
CA ALA A 224 0.04 15.29 2.26
C ALA A 224 1.52 15.68 2.47
N PRO A 225 1.79 16.84 3.10
CA PRO A 225 3.16 17.31 3.33
C PRO A 225 3.93 16.37 4.28
N PRO A 226 5.23 16.14 4.05
CA PRO A 226 6.01 15.27 4.94
C PRO A 226 6.01 15.76 6.39
N ILE A 227 5.78 14.83 7.32
CA ILE A 227 6.00 15.03 8.76
C ILE A 227 7.12 14.08 9.18
N GLU A 228 8.21 14.63 9.72
CA GLU A 228 9.36 13.85 10.15
C GLU A 228 8.97 12.78 11.19
N GLY A 229 9.46 11.55 11.00
CA GLY A 229 9.17 10.42 11.88
C GLY A 229 7.75 9.85 11.78
N SER A 230 6.92 10.34 10.87
CA SER A 230 5.56 9.83 10.65
C SER A 230 5.47 8.81 9.50
N PHE A 231 4.40 8.03 9.53
CA PHE A 231 3.87 7.36 8.34
C PHE A 231 2.59 8.07 7.88
N VAL A 232 2.42 8.26 6.57
CA VAL A 232 1.09 8.46 6.00
C VAL A 232 0.47 7.10 5.79
N ILE A 233 -0.69 6.86 6.42
CA ILE A 233 -1.44 5.62 6.29
C ILE A 233 -2.64 5.86 5.39
N ASN A 234 -2.90 4.93 4.48
CA ASN A 234 -4.17 4.88 3.75
C ASN A 234 -4.81 3.49 3.75
N VAL A 235 -6.14 3.51 3.76
CA VAL A 235 -6.97 2.32 3.56
C VAL A 235 -6.83 1.85 2.12
N GLN A 236 -6.69 0.54 1.94
CA GLN A 236 -6.69 -0.12 0.63
C GLN A 236 -8.05 -0.75 0.31
N GLN A 237 -8.26 -1.10 -0.96
CA GLN A 237 -9.54 -1.66 -1.43
C GLN A 237 -9.93 -2.98 -0.76
N GLY A 238 -8.97 -3.75 -0.23
CA GLY A 238 -9.26 -4.99 0.50
C GLY A 238 -10.03 -4.70 1.81
N LEU A 239 -9.56 -3.74 2.62
CA LEU A 239 -10.29 -3.35 3.83
C LEU A 239 -11.60 -2.63 3.52
N GLU A 240 -11.65 -1.83 2.45
CA GLU A 240 -12.90 -1.23 1.95
C GLU A 240 -13.94 -2.31 1.64
N ALA A 241 -13.54 -3.39 0.97
CA ALA A 241 -14.40 -4.53 0.69
C ALA A 241 -14.87 -5.25 1.96
N ILE A 242 -13.94 -5.56 2.88
CA ILE A 242 -14.25 -6.24 4.16
C ILE A 242 -15.24 -5.43 5.01
N THR A 243 -15.12 -4.10 5.01
CA THR A 243 -15.93 -3.21 5.86
C THR A 243 -17.18 -2.69 5.16
N GLY A 244 -17.49 -3.15 3.95
CA GLY A 244 -18.65 -2.67 3.19
C GLY A 244 -18.59 -1.18 2.84
N GLY A 245 -17.38 -0.62 2.70
CA GLY A 245 -17.15 0.78 2.37
C GLY A 245 -17.03 1.73 3.56
N VAL A 246 -17.25 1.24 4.79
CA VAL A 246 -17.15 2.06 6.01
C VAL A 246 -15.75 2.65 6.19
N CYS A 247 -14.72 1.82 5.98
CA CYS A 247 -13.34 2.30 5.81
C CYS A 247 -13.09 2.47 4.32
N SER A 248 -13.12 3.71 3.83
CA SER A 248 -13.02 3.96 2.38
C SER A 248 -11.57 3.98 1.88
N ALA A 249 -11.30 3.29 0.78
CA ALA A 249 -10.04 3.41 0.05
C ALA A 249 -10.07 4.68 -0.81
N THR A 250 -9.08 5.54 -0.62
CA THR A 250 -9.10 6.87 -1.24
C THR A 250 -8.15 6.98 -2.42
N THR A 251 -8.68 7.53 -3.51
CA THR A 251 -7.88 7.86 -4.68
C THR A 251 -6.79 8.85 -4.30
N HIS A 252 -5.55 8.54 -4.66
CA HIS A 252 -4.40 9.38 -4.40
C HIS A 252 -3.48 9.38 -5.63
N ARG A 253 -2.58 10.36 -5.69
CA ARG A 253 -1.58 10.49 -6.77
C ARG A 253 -0.27 11.03 -6.22
N VAL A 254 0.79 10.93 -7.02
CA VAL A 254 2.09 11.54 -6.71
C VAL A 254 2.45 12.55 -7.80
N ILE A 255 2.64 13.80 -7.42
CA ILE A 255 3.25 14.82 -8.27
C ILE A 255 4.77 14.59 -8.29
N ALA A 256 5.36 14.56 -9.48
CA ALA A 256 6.80 14.36 -9.61
C ALA A 256 7.56 15.57 -9.04
N PRO A 257 8.71 15.35 -8.37
CA PRO A 257 9.41 16.43 -7.71
C PRO A 257 10.07 17.35 -8.74
N THR A 258 10.02 18.66 -8.53
CA THR A 258 10.58 19.66 -9.45
C THR A 258 11.92 20.24 -9.00
N SER A 259 12.25 20.10 -7.71
CA SER A 259 13.45 20.68 -7.09
C SER A 259 14.61 19.69 -7.07
N THR A 260 14.39 18.51 -6.49
CA THR A 260 15.41 17.47 -6.24
C THR A 260 14.81 16.07 -6.40
N THR A 261 15.64 15.03 -6.28
CA THR A 261 15.16 13.65 -6.22
C THR A 261 14.35 13.41 -4.95
N ARG A 262 13.21 12.75 -5.08
CA ARG A 262 12.37 12.30 -3.97
C ARG A 262 12.53 10.80 -3.75
N TYR A 263 12.65 10.39 -2.50
CA TYR A 263 12.60 9.02 -2.06
C TYR A 263 11.36 8.74 -1.22
N SER A 264 10.82 7.53 -1.32
CA SER A 264 9.73 7.09 -0.45
C SER A 264 9.73 5.59 -0.22
N ILE A 265 9.19 5.18 0.92
CA ILE A 265 9.21 3.80 1.39
C ILE A 265 7.77 3.36 1.74
N PRO A 266 6.94 2.96 0.76
CA PRO A 266 5.63 2.40 1.05
C PRO A 266 5.72 0.92 1.44
N PHE A 267 5.08 0.58 2.56
CA PHE A 267 4.82 -0.77 3.02
C PHE A 267 3.33 -1.08 2.84
N PHE A 268 2.99 -2.23 2.29
CA PHE A 268 1.63 -2.67 1.97
C PHE A 268 1.29 -3.89 2.83
N GLN A 269 0.39 -3.72 3.79
CA GLN A 269 -0.11 -4.82 4.60
C GLN A 269 -1.01 -5.72 3.76
N GLY A 270 -0.56 -6.96 3.57
CA GLY A 270 -1.25 -7.96 2.77
C GLY A 270 -2.58 -8.41 3.37
N ILE A 271 -3.50 -8.81 2.49
CA ILE A 271 -4.79 -9.44 2.77
C ILE A 271 -4.74 -10.89 2.25
N ASP A 272 -5.51 -11.80 2.85
CA ASP A 272 -5.58 -13.19 2.40
C ASP A 272 -6.07 -13.26 0.95
N PRO A 273 -5.22 -13.73 0.00
CA PRO A 273 -5.57 -13.82 -1.41
C PRO A 273 -6.64 -14.89 -1.69
N SER A 274 -6.89 -15.83 -0.78
CA SER A 274 -7.90 -16.88 -1.00
C SER A 274 -9.34 -16.40 -0.81
N LEU A 275 -9.54 -15.20 -0.22
CA LEU A 275 -10.86 -14.65 0.05
C LEU A 275 -11.71 -14.55 -1.23
N THR A 276 -12.89 -15.15 -1.16
CA THR A 276 -13.90 -15.12 -2.21
C THR A 276 -14.81 -13.90 -2.10
N LEU A 277 -15.50 -13.56 -3.19
CA LEU A 277 -16.50 -12.49 -3.18
C LEU A 277 -17.63 -12.76 -2.15
N THR A 278 -18.01 -14.02 -1.95
CA THR A 278 -19.04 -14.40 -0.98
C THR A 278 -18.59 -14.15 0.45
N GLU A 279 -17.35 -14.50 0.78
CA GLU A 279 -16.77 -14.25 2.11
C GLU A 279 -16.63 -12.76 2.38
N LEU A 280 -16.15 -11.98 1.41
CA LEU A 280 -16.06 -10.52 1.52
C LEU A 280 -17.44 -9.89 1.77
N LYS A 281 -18.49 -10.34 1.05
CA LYS A 281 -19.86 -9.87 1.27
C LYS A 281 -20.41 -10.26 2.64
N SER A 282 -20.10 -11.47 3.11
CA SER A 282 -20.52 -11.93 4.44
C SER A 282 -19.85 -11.13 5.55
N ALA A 283 -18.54 -10.89 5.42
CA ALA A 283 -17.76 -10.05 6.34
C ALA A 283 -18.31 -8.62 6.38
N ALA A 284 -18.56 -8.01 5.21
CA ALA A 284 -19.15 -6.68 5.10
C ALA A 284 -20.50 -6.61 5.81
N ALA A 285 -21.41 -7.55 5.56
CA ALA A 285 -22.70 -7.59 6.24
C ALA A 285 -22.56 -7.70 7.77
N HIS A 286 -21.64 -8.55 8.24
CA HIS A 286 -21.37 -8.72 9.66
C HIS A 286 -20.82 -7.46 10.32
N ILE A 287 -19.80 -6.84 9.71
CA ILE A 287 -19.14 -5.64 10.23
C ILE A 287 -20.12 -4.47 10.19
N VAL A 288 -20.76 -4.20 9.06
CA VAL A 288 -21.71 -3.10 8.92
C VAL A 288 -22.88 -3.21 9.91
N SER A 289 -23.32 -4.42 10.26
CA SER A 289 -24.39 -4.61 11.26
C SER A 289 -23.98 -4.23 12.70
N LYS A 290 -22.68 -4.07 12.96
CA LYS A 290 -22.11 -3.85 14.29
C LYS A 290 -21.39 -2.51 14.42
N VAL A 291 -20.98 -1.90 13.31
CA VAL A 291 -20.31 -0.60 13.31
C VAL A 291 -21.35 0.52 13.45
N PRO A 292 -21.09 1.55 14.27
CA PRO A 292 -21.96 2.72 14.35
C PRO A 292 -22.22 3.35 12.98
N VAL A 293 -23.46 3.76 12.71
CA VAL A 293 -23.81 4.46 11.47
C VAL A 293 -23.01 5.77 11.42
N SER A 294 -22.16 5.94 10.40
CA SER A 294 -21.48 7.21 10.15
C SER A 294 -22.51 8.28 9.79
N ASP A 295 -22.46 9.43 10.44
CA ASP A 295 -23.27 10.61 10.09
C ASP A 295 -22.88 11.22 8.72
N ASP A 296 -21.72 10.82 8.17
CA ASP A 296 -21.25 11.29 6.87
C ASP A 296 -21.81 10.44 5.72
N THR A 297 -22.92 10.92 5.16
CA THR A 297 -23.65 10.30 4.04
C THR A 297 -23.17 10.74 2.66
N LYS A 298 -22.14 11.60 2.57
CA LYS A 298 -21.68 12.14 1.27
C LYS A 298 -20.98 11.06 0.45
N LYS A 299 -21.55 10.76 -0.73
CA LYS A 299 -20.90 9.94 -1.75
C LYS A 299 -19.69 10.66 -2.34
N ARG A 300 -18.60 9.93 -2.60
CA ARG A 300 -17.39 10.47 -3.22
C ARG A 300 -17.67 10.95 -4.63
N ALA A 301 -17.11 12.11 -5.00
CA ALA A 301 -17.27 12.71 -6.33
C ALA A 301 -16.64 11.87 -7.46
N VAL A 302 -15.61 11.09 -7.14
CA VAL A 302 -14.95 10.16 -8.05
C VAL A 302 -14.86 8.81 -7.35
N ASP A 303 -15.44 7.77 -7.96
CA ASP A 303 -15.33 6.40 -7.48
C ASP A 303 -14.60 5.56 -8.53
N VAL A 304 -13.41 5.09 -8.19
CA VAL A 304 -12.68 4.10 -9.00
C VAL A 304 -13.22 2.74 -8.57
N PRO A 305 -13.91 1.99 -9.46
CA PRO A 305 -14.44 0.69 -9.12
C PRO A 305 -13.33 -0.25 -8.65
N SER A 306 -13.60 -1.01 -7.59
CA SER A 306 -12.70 -2.10 -7.20
C SER A 306 -12.81 -3.23 -8.22
N GLU A 307 -11.77 -3.40 -9.04
CA GLU A 307 -11.67 -4.53 -9.98
C GLU A 307 -11.77 -5.89 -9.27
N TYR A 308 -11.55 -5.91 -7.96
CA TYR A 308 -11.52 -7.07 -7.07
C TYR A 308 -12.91 -7.51 -6.57
N LEU A 309 -13.92 -6.66 -6.68
CA LEU A 309 -15.32 -7.03 -6.40
C LEU A 309 -16.04 -7.60 -7.64
N SER A 310 -15.29 -7.81 -8.72
CA SER A 310 -15.82 -8.38 -9.95
C SER A 310 -16.16 -9.86 -9.76
N PRO A 311 -17.38 -10.30 -10.11
CA PRO A 311 -17.77 -11.72 -10.03
C PRO A 311 -17.04 -12.61 -11.05
N VAL A 312 -16.19 -12.03 -11.90
CA VAL A 312 -15.40 -12.73 -12.92
C VAL A 312 -14.27 -13.56 -12.28
N TYR A 313 -13.80 -13.19 -11.09
CA TYR A 313 -12.68 -13.86 -10.43
C TYR A 313 -13.16 -14.76 -9.29
N PRO A 314 -12.63 -16.00 -9.18
CA PRO A 314 -12.98 -16.92 -8.09
C PRO A 314 -12.63 -16.38 -6.70
N CYS A 315 -11.44 -15.77 -6.58
CA CYS A 315 -10.96 -15.18 -5.33
C CYS A 315 -10.10 -13.92 -5.60
N LEU A 316 -9.74 -13.24 -4.52
CA LEU A 316 -8.95 -12.02 -4.55
C LEU A 316 -7.58 -12.21 -5.21
N GLY A 317 -6.96 -13.37 -5.00
CA GLY A 317 -5.66 -13.73 -5.55
C GLY A 317 -5.67 -13.78 -7.08
N ASP A 318 -6.75 -14.29 -7.68
CA ASP A 318 -6.90 -14.31 -9.14
C ASP A 318 -7.03 -12.90 -9.73
N ALA A 319 -7.83 -12.04 -9.09
CA ALA A 319 -7.96 -10.63 -9.48
C ALA A 319 -6.62 -9.89 -9.33
N TYR A 320 -5.89 -10.16 -8.23
CA TYR A 320 -4.59 -9.55 -7.99
C TYR A 320 -3.54 -10.02 -9.00
N LEU A 321 -3.51 -11.31 -9.33
CA LEU A 321 -2.60 -11.86 -10.32
C LEU A 321 -2.83 -11.24 -11.70
N ARG A 322 -4.09 -11.08 -12.10
CA ARG A 322 -4.43 -10.37 -13.34
C ARG A 322 -3.82 -8.98 -13.35
N ASN A 323 -4.01 -8.21 -12.28
CA ASN A 323 -3.50 -6.85 -12.22
C ASN A 323 -1.98 -6.78 -12.25
N ARG A 324 -1.29 -7.70 -11.55
CA ARG A 324 0.17 -7.79 -11.64
C ARG A 324 0.67 -8.16 -13.04
N VAL A 325 0.02 -9.11 -13.71
CA VAL A 325 0.37 -9.51 -15.08
C VAL A 325 0.18 -8.36 -16.08
N VAL A 326 -0.84 -7.53 -15.91
CA VAL A 326 -1.11 -6.37 -16.79
C VAL A 326 -0.16 -5.21 -16.50
N SER A 327 0.11 -4.90 -15.22
CA SER A 327 1.00 -3.80 -14.82
C SER A 327 2.49 -4.10 -15.06
N HIS A 328 2.88 -5.37 -15.09
CA HIS A 328 4.24 -5.84 -15.33
C HIS A 328 4.27 -6.81 -16.53
N PRO A 329 4.11 -6.30 -17.76
CA PRO A 329 3.95 -7.13 -18.94
C PRO A 329 5.17 -8.04 -19.22
N ASP A 330 6.37 -7.61 -18.85
CA ASP A 330 7.61 -8.40 -18.98
C ASP A 330 7.63 -9.62 -18.05
N VAL A 331 7.23 -9.46 -16.79
CA VAL A 331 7.05 -10.56 -15.83
C VAL A 331 5.93 -11.48 -16.31
N GLY A 332 4.80 -10.89 -16.75
CA GLY A 332 3.65 -11.61 -17.28
C GLY A 332 4.01 -12.51 -18.47
N GLN A 333 4.70 -11.97 -19.46
CA GLN A 333 5.14 -12.73 -20.64
C GLN A 333 6.09 -13.88 -20.29
N LYS A 334 7.03 -13.65 -19.35
CA LYS A 334 8.04 -14.65 -19.00
C LYS A 334 7.52 -15.77 -18.10
N TRP A 335 6.73 -15.43 -17.08
CA TRP A 335 6.34 -16.37 -16.02
C TRP A 335 4.89 -16.83 -16.10
N TYR A 336 4.03 -16.07 -16.78
CA TYR A 336 2.58 -16.30 -16.87
C TYR A 336 2.06 -16.13 -18.32
N PRO A 337 2.70 -16.73 -19.35
CA PRO A 337 2.43 -16.40 -20.76
C PRO A 337 0.96 -16.58 -21.15
N ASP A 338 0.30 -17.64 -20.69
CA ASP A 338 -1.11 -17.90 -21.01
C ASP A 338 -2.05 -16.86 -20.39
N LEU A 339 -1.78 -16.46 -19.15
CA LEU A 339 -2.54 -15.42 -18.46
C LEU A 339 -2.29 -14.05 -19.10
N TYR A 340 -1.05 -13.76 -19.48
CA TYR A 340 -0.71 -12.53 -20.19
C TYR A 340 -1.49 -12.42 -21.50
N LEU A 341 -1.48 -13.48 -22.33
CA LEU A 341 -2.24 -13.53 -23.58
C LEU A 341 -3.76 -13.43 -23.37
N LYS A 342 -4.27 -13.98 -22.27
CA LYS A 342 -5.69 -13.89 -21.90
C LYS A 342 -6.08 -12.46 -21.53
N TYR A 343 -5.28 -11.81 -20.69
CA TYR A 343 -5.61 -10.50 -20.14
C TYR A 343 -5.24 -9.34 -21.05
N SER A 344 -4.27 -9.49 -21.95
CA SER A 344 -3.90 -8.46 -22.93
C SER A 344 -4.92 -8.25 -24.05
N LYS A 345 -5.93 -9.12 -24.14
CA LYS A 345 -7.02 -9.06 -25.14
C LYS A 345 -8.32 -8.46 -24.57
N GLN A 346 -8.35 -8.15 -23.28
CA GLN A 346 -9.48 -7.58 -22.54
C GLN A 346 -9.15 -6.13 -22.18
#